data_AF-A0A238YWE0-F1
#
_entry.id   AF-A0A238YWE0-F1
#
_cell.length_a   1.000
_cell.length_b   1.000
_cell.length_c   1.000
_cell.angle_alpha   90.00
_cell.angle_beta   90.00
_cell.angle_gamma   90.00
#
_symmetry.space_group_name_H-M   'P 1'
#
loop_
_entity.id
_entity.type
_entity.pdbx_description
1 polymer ?
#
loop_
_entity_poly.entity_id
_entity_poly.type
_entity_poly.pdbx_seq_one_letter_code
_entity_poly.pdbx_strand_id
1 'polypeptide(L)'
;MKLSKAQKIGIGILTFMPILCFIGYIISFVSIFFGAFSHPSDFESDVPPDTFFAGFGLAMIFMILMLIFGLTALIMHLIHVSKNQKLKSQNNGQLIWILIIILANGIGGIVYYFMEILPDPKEALTPSEEG
;
A
#
# COMPACT_ATOMS: atom_id res chain seq x y z
N MET A 1 -14.01 8.17 13.84
CA MET A 1 -15.13 8.39 12.87
C MET A 1 -15.75 7.05 12.56
N LYS A 2 -17.09 6.91 12.54
CA LYS A 2 -17.71 5.65 12.10
C LYS A 2 -17.65 5.58 10.58
N LEU A 3 -16.89 4.62 10.05
CA LEU A 3 -16.79 4.37 8.61
C LEU A 3 -17.92 3.44 8.15
N SER A 4 -18.50 3.72 6.97
CA SER A 4 -19.43 2.78 6.33
C SER A 4 -18.69 1.55 5.81
N LYS A 5 -19.40 0.43 5.60
CA LYS A 5 -18.79 -0.80 5.06
C LYS A 5 -18.09 -0.54 3.72
N ALA A 6 -18.71 0.24 2.83
CA ALA A 6 -18.12 0.60 1.54
C ALA A 6 -16.82 1.42 1.71
N GLN A 7 -16.78 2.36 2.66
CA GLN A 7 -15.57 3.13 2.94
C GLN A 7 -14.43 2.26 3.48
N LYS A 8 -14.74 1.31 4.36
CA LYS A 8 -13.75 0.34 4.87
C LYS A 8 -13.18 -0.52 3.75
N ILE A 9 -14.02 -1.02 2.85
CA ILE A 9 -13.57 -1.80 1.69
C ILE A 9 -12.70 -0.93 0.78
N GLY A 10 -13.12 0.31 0.50
CA GLY A 10 -12.35 1.24 -0.33
C GLY A 10 -10.96 1.56 0.24
N ILE A 11 -10.87 1.82 1.55
CA ILE A 11 -9.57 2.04 2.22
C ILE A 11 -8.71 0.77 2.16
N GLY A 12 -9.32 -0.41 2.33
CA GLY A 12 -8.62 -1.69 2.20
C GLY A 12 -8.00 -1.87 0.82
N ILE A 13 -8.80 -1.75 -0.24
CA ILE A 13 -8.33 -1.83 -1.63
C ILE A 13 -7.18 -0.85 -1.88
N LEU A 14 -7.35 0.40 -1.42
CA LEU A 14 -6.33 1.44 -1.57
C LEU A 14 -5.02 1.08 -0.84
N THR A 15 -5.11 0.40 0.30
CA THR A 15 -3.94 -0.02 1.09
C THR A 15 -3.11 -1.09 0.38
N PHE A 16 -3.76 -2.00 -0.35
CA PHE A 16 -3.08 -3.06 -1.10
C PHE A 16 -2.68 -2.64 -2.52
N MET A 17 -3.27 -1.56 -3.06
CA MET A 17 -2.97 -1.09 -4.42
C MET A 17 -1.48 -0.84 -4.69
N PRO A 18 -0.69 -0.20 -3.80
CA PRO A 18 0.73 0.00 -4.01
C PRO A 18 1.50 -1.33 -4.16
N ILE A 19 1.08 -2.39 -3.47
CA ILE A 19 1.70 -3.72 -3.59
C ILE A 19 1.41 -4.31 -4.97
N LEU A 20 0.19 -4.18 -5.48
CA LEU A 20 -0.15 -4.63 -6.83
C LEU A 20 0.68 -3.87 -7.87
N CYS A 21 0.84 -2.55 -7.71
CA CYS A 21 1.71 -1.76 -8.57
C CYS A 21 3.19 -2.20 -8.46
N PHE A 22 3.67 -2.53 -7.26
CA PHE A 22 5.01 -3.06 -7.06
C PHE A 22 5.23 -4.39 -7.79
N ILE A 23 4.26 -5.31 -7.73
CA ILE A 23 4.31 -6.57 -8.49
C ILE A 23 4.36 -6.29 -9.99
N GLY A 24 3.51 -5.39 -10.49
CA GLY A 24 3.53 -4.96 -11.90
C GLY A 24 4.85 -4.34 -12.33
N TYR A 25 5.47 -3.53 -11.46
CA TYR A 25 6.81 -2.98 -11.66
C TYR A 25 7.86 -4.09 -11.80
N ILE A 26 7.87 -5.07 -10.88
CA ILE A 26 8.82 -6.20 -10.93
C ILE A 26 8.63 -7.03 -12.20
N ILE A 27 7.38 -7.32 -12.60
CA ILE A 27 7.10 -8.04 -13.85
C ILE A 27 7.63 -7.26 -15.06
N SER A 28 7.38 -5.96 -15.12
CA SER A 28 7.85 -5.09 -16.20
C SER A 28 9.38 -5.03 -16.24
N PHE A 29 10.02 -4.90 -15.07
CA PHE A 29 11.46 -4.90 -14.94
C PHE A 29 12.08 -6.22 -15.42
N VAL A 30 11.54 -7.35 -14.97
CA VAL A 30 11.99 -8.69 -15.38
C VAL A 30 11.81 -8.90 -16.89
N SER A 31 10.73 -8.39 -17.49
CA SER A 31 10.49 -8.50 -18.93
C SER A 31 11.58 -7.83 -19.77
N ILE A 32 12.21 -6.76 -19.26
CA ILE A 32 13.35 -6.09 -19.94
C ILE A 32 14.53 -7.06 -20.07
N PHE A 33 14.86 -7.80 -19.00
CA PHE A 33 15.96 -8.77 -19.02
C PHE A 33 15.68 -9.94 -19.94
N PHE A 34 14.48 -10.51 -19.88
CA PHE A 34 14.09 -11.58 -20.81
C PHE A 34 14.11 -11.12 -22.27
N GLY A 35 13.66 -9.88 -22.54
CA GLY A 35 13.79 -9.26 -23.85
C GLY A 35 15.24 -9.20 -24.32
N ALA A 36 16.15 -8.73 -23.46
CA ALA A 36 17.57 -8.62 -23.77
C ALA A 36 18.23 -9.99 -24.05
N PHE A 37 17.89 -11.04 -23.29
CA PHE A 37 18.44 -12.39 -23.53
C PHE A 37 17.89 -13.07 -24.78
N SER A 38 16.69 -12.70 -25.22
CA SER A 38 16.04 -13.34 -26.37
C SER A 38 16.61 -12.89 -27.73
N HIS A 39 17.27 -11.73 -27.79
CA HIS A 39 17.83 -11.17 -29.03
C HIS A 39 19.29 -10.75 -28.81
N PRO A 40 20.25 -11.70 -28.75
CA PRO A 40 21.65 -11.40 -28.45
C PRO A 40 22.35 -10.52 -29.50
N SER A 41 21.83 -10.50 -30.73
CA SER A 41 22.32 -9.63 -31.82
C SER A 41 22.11 -8.15 -31.53
N ASP A 42 21.13 -7.80 -30.69
CA ASP A 42 20.77 -6.41 -30.42
C ASP A 42 21.83 -5.71 -29.54
N PHE A 43 22.69 -6.49 -28.87
CA PHE A 43 23.84 -5.98 -28.11
C PHE A 43 24.98 -5.45 -28.99
N GLU A 44 24.98 -5.75 -30.29
CA GLU A 44 25.95 -5.20 -31.24
C GLU A 44 25.55 -3.83 -31.79
N SER A 45 24.32 -3.38 -31.49
CA SER A 45 23.81 -2.08 -31.91
C SER A 45 24.05 -1.00 -30.85
N ASP A 46 24.40 0.21 -31.28
CA ASP A 46 24.59 1.37 -30.39
C ASP A 46 23.25 1.92 -29.83
N VAL A 47 22.12 1.38 -30.26
CA VAL A 47 20.79 1.86 -29.91
C VAL A 47 20.07 0.78 -29.10
N PRO A 48 19.59 1.06 -27.87
CA PRO A 48 18.84 0.07 -27.10
C PRO A 48 17.61 -0.40 -27.88
N PRO A 49 17.29 -1.71 -27.86
CA PRO A 49 16.15 -2.24 -28.59
C PRO A 49 14.81 -1.67 -28.10
N ASP A 50 13.82 -1.56 -28.99
CA ASP A 50 12.50 -0.98 -28.67
C ASP A 50 11.81 -1.67 -27.48
N THR A 51 12.08 -2.96 -27.29
CA THR A 51 11.58 -3.78 -26.17
C THR A 51 12.07 -3.27 -24.82
N PHE A 52 13.29 -2.71 -24.75
CA PHE A 52 13.80 -2.05 -23.56
C PHE A 52 12.97 -0.82 -23.20
N PHE A 53 12.72 0.07 -24.17
CA PHE A 53 11.97 1.30 -23.94
C PHE A 53 10.52 1.03 -23.56
N ALA A 54 9.89 0.02 -24.17
CA ALA A 54 8.53 -0.40 -23.81
C ALA A 54 8.47 -0.92 -22.36
N GLY A 55 9.37 -1.84 -21.98
CA GLY A 55 9.43 -2.37 -20.61
C GLY A 55 9.77 -1.31 -19.58
N PHE A 56 10.71 -0.42 -19.91
CA PHE A 56 11.10 0.72 -19.06
C PHE A 56 9.93 1.69 -18.88
N GLY A 57 9.26 2.07 -19.97
CA GLY A 57 8.08 2.95 -19.92
C GLY A 57 6.97 2.37 -19.04
N LEU A 58 6.68 1.07 -19.19
CA LEU A 58 5.69 0.39 -18.37
C LEU A 58 6.10 0.33 -16.88
N ALA A 59 7.38 0.05 -16.60
CA ALA A 59 7.92 0.08 -15.24
C ALA A 59 7.79 1.49 -14.62
N MET A 60 8.06 2.54 -15.38
CA MET A 60 7.90 3.93 -14.92
C MET A 60 6.43 4.26 -14.59
N ILE A 61 5.48 3.80 -15.40
CA ILE A 61 4.05 3.96 -15.12
C ILE A 61 3.68 3.29 -13.79
N PHE A 62 4.08 2.04 -13.58
CA PHE A 62 3.82 1.35 -12.31
C PHE A 62 4.47 2.03 -11.11
N MET A 63 5.68 2.58 -11.27
CA MET A 63 6.36 3.35 -10.23
C MET A 63 5.60 4.62 -9.84
N ILE A 64 5.09 5.37 -10.84
CA ILE A 64 4.29 6.58 -10.60
C ILE A 64 2.97 6.22 -9.92
N LEU A 65 2.28 5.16 -10.38
CA LEU A 65 1.05 4.69 -9.75
C LEU A 65 1.29 4.24 -8.31
N MET A 66 2.36 3.51 -8.05
CA MET A 66 2.76 3.09 -6.69
C MET A 66 2.95 4.31 -5.78
N LEU A 67 3.61 5.37 -6.25
CA LEU A 67 3.77 6.61 -5.49
C LEU A 67 2.43 7.28 -5.19
N ILE A 68 1.56 7.41 -6.19
CA ILE A 68 0.24 8.06 -6.03
C ILE A 68 -0.63 7.27 -5.06
N PHE A 69 -0.77 5.96 -5.25
CA PHE A 69 -1.57 5.12 -4.37
C PHE A 69 -0.97 5.02 -2.97
N GLY A 70 0.36 4.92 -2.85
CA GLY A 70 1.05 4.86 -1.57
C GLY A 70 0.84 6.13 -0.75
N LEU A 71 0.97 7.30 -1.39
CA LEU A 71 0.74 8.58 -0.74
C LEU A 71 -0.74 8.76 -0.37
N THR A 72 -1.66 8.38 -1.25
CA THR A 72 -3.10 8.47 -0.97
C THR A 72 -3.48 7.55 0.19
N ALA A 73 -2.98 6.32 0.21
CA ALA A 73 -3.17 5.38 1.32
C ALA A 73 -2.62 5.96 2.63
N LEU A 74 -1.40 6.48 2.61
CA LEU A 74 -0.76 7.09 3.78
C LEU A 74 -1.61 8.24 4.36
N ILE A 75 -2.03 9.17 3.51
CA ILE A 75 -2.87 10.31 3.92
C ILE A 75 -4.19 9.82 4.52
N MET A 76 -4.85 8.86 3.87
CA MET A 76 -6.13 8.30 4.36
C MET A 76 -5.97 7.64 5.73
N HIS A 77 -4.90 6.89 5.96
CA HIS A 77 -4.62 6.29 7.25
C HIS A 77 -4.36 7.34 8.34
N LEU A 78 -3.57 8.38 8.05
CA LEU A 78 -3.31 9.48 8.98
C LEU A 78 -4.58 10.26 9.33
N ILE A 79 -5.45 10.51 8.36
CA ILE A 79 -6.77 11.13 8.61
C ILE A 79 -7.63 10.22 9.49
N HIS A 80 -7.63 8.91 9.26
CA HIS A 80 -8.37 7.98 10.10
C HIS A 80 -7.85 7.97 11.54
N VAL A 81 -6.53 7.83 11.74
CA VAL A 81 -5.90 7.83 13.08
C VAL A 81 -6.22 9.14 13.82
N SER A 82 -6.02 10.28 13.18
CA SER A 82 -6.24 11.60 13.81
C SER A 82 -7.69 11.89 14.21
N LYS A 83 -8.65 11.25 13.53
CA LYS A 83 -10.09 11.34 13.81
C LYS A 83 -10.63 10.17 14.63
N ASN A 84 -9.76 9.28 15.12
CA ASN A 84 -10.16 8.13 15.90
C ASN A 84 -10.18 8.45 17.41
N GLN A 85 -11.39 8.58 17.98
CA GLN A 85 -11.58 8.92 19.39
C GLN A 85 -11.15 7.78 20.34
N LYS A 86 -11.24 6.52 19.90
CA LYS A 86 -10.77 5.36 20.68
C LYS A 86 -9.28 5.49 20.98
N LEU A 87 -8.48 5.79 19.96
CA LEU A 87 -7.03 6.00 20.10
C LEU A 87 -6.67 7.26 20.88
N LYS A 88 -7.54 8.29 20.89
CA LYS A 88 -7.37 9.50 21.70
C LYS A 88 -7.58 9.25 23.19
N SER A 89 -8.54 8.38 23.53
CA SER A 89 -8.81 8.00 24.91
C SER A 89 -7.73 7.10 25.51
N GLN A 90 -6.92 6.45 24.67
CA GLN A 90 -5.80 5.61 25.09
C GLN A 90 -4.54 6.46 25.23
N ASN A 91 -3.82 6.31 26.35
CA ASN A 91 -2.62 7.07 26.68
C ASN A 91 -1.54 6.93 25.58
N ASN A 92 -1.43 7.93 24.70
CA ASN A 92 -0.55 7.99 23.52
C ASN A 92 -0.88 7.04 22.35
N GLY A 93 -2.04 6.38 22.33
CA GLY A 93 -2.41 5.42 21.27
C GLY A 93 -2.39 6.01 19.86
N GLN A 94 -2.85 7.26 19.72
CA GLN A 94 -2.82 7.98 18.44
C GLN A 94 -1.39 8.22 17.94
N LEU A 95 -0.47 8.62 18.82
CA LEU A 95 0.91 8.93 18.46
C LEU A 95 1.65 7.67 17.99
N ILE A 96 1.46 6.55 18.70
CA ILE A 96 2.08 5.27 18.39
C ILE A 96 1.67 4.81 16.99
N TRP A 97 0.38 4.89 16.65
CA TRP A 97 -0.09 4.50 15.32
C TRP A 97 0.43 5.40 14.21
N ILE A 98 0.50 6.72 14.43
CA ILE A 98 1.10 7.64 13.46
C ILE A 98 2.57 7.25 13.21
N LEU A 99 3.34 6.94 14.26
CA LEU A 99 4.72 6.51 14.13
C LEU A 99 4.85 5.20 13.35
N ILE A 100 4.02 4.19 13.66
CA ILE A 100 4.01 2.90 12.95
C ILE A 100 3.71 3.12 11.46
N ILE A 101 2.68 3.91 11.14
CA ILE A 101 2.27 4.15 9.76
C ILE A 101 3.33 4.91 8.97
N ILE A 102 4.00 5.90 9.57
CA ILE A 102 5.03 6.68 8.86
C ILE A 102 6.32 5.87 8.70
N LEU A 103 6.78 5.20 9.76
CA LEU A 103 8.07 4.50 9.77
C LEU A 103 8.01 3.15 9.05
N ALA A 104 6.94 2.37 9.23
CA ALA A 104 6.76 1.09 8.55
C ALA A 104 6.03 1.18 7.20
N ASN A 105 5.50 2.38 6.87
CA ASN A 105 4.84 2.72 5.62
C ASN A 105 3.84 1.63 5.18
N GLY A 106 4.04 1.01 4.01
CA GLY A 106 3.13 -0.01 3.45
C GLY A 106 2.72 -1.08 4.46
N ILE A 107 3.67 -1.65 5.22
CA ILE A 107 3.36 -2.67 6.23
C ILE A 107 2.56 -2.07 7.39
N GLY A 108 2.96 -0.89 7.88
CA GLY A 108 2.26 -0.18 8.95
C GLY A 108 0.81 0.13 8.61
N GLY A 109 0.54 0.54 7.37
CA GLY A 109 -0.82 0.78 6.86
C GLY A 109 -1.68 -0.49 6.81
N ILE A 110 -1.12 -1.61 6.35
CA ILE A 110 -1.82 -2.91 6.29
C ILE A 110 -2.20 -3.39 7.69
N VAL A 111 -1.25 -3.37 8.63
CA VAL A 111 -1.50 -3.79 10.01
C VAL A 111 -2.57 -2.91 10.66
N TYR A 112 -2.48 -1.59 10.44
CA TYR A 112 -3.46 -0.64 10.94
C TYR A 112 -4.87 -0.88 10.35
N TYR A 113 -4.96 -1.21 9.06
CA TYR A 113 -6.22 -1.52 8.41
C TYR A 113 -6.96 -2.67 9.11
N PHE A 114 -6.28 -3.78 9.36
CA PHE A 114 -6.88 -4.95 10.02
C PHE A 114 -7.21 -4.69 11.50
N MET A 115 -6.32 -4.02 12.22
CA MET A 115 -6.46 -3.84 13.66
C MET A 115 -7.48 -2.76 14.05
N GLU A 116 -7.60 -1.69 13.27
CA GLU A 116 -8.33 -0.50 13.70
C GLU A 116 -9.41 -0.02 12.72
N ILE A 117 -9.35 -0.37 11.42
CA ILE A 117 -10.36 0.04 10.43
C ILE A 117 -11.43 -1.04 10.20
N LEU A 118 -11.03 -2.31 10.14
CA LEU A 118 -11.92 -3.43 9.85
C LEU A 118 -13.05 -3.70 10.88
N PRO A 119 -12.89 -3.58 12.21
CA PRO A 119 -13.90 -4.04 13.22
C PRO A 119 -15.28 -3.34 13.05
N ASP A 120 -16.50 -3.92 13.01
CA ASP A 120 -17.09 -5.10 13.69
C ASP A 120 -18.41 -5.61 13.05
N PRO A 121 -19.02 -6.70 13.58
CA PRO A 121 -20.40 -6.54 14.10
C PRO A 121 -20.68 -6.68 15.63
N LYS A 122 -19.92 -7.38 16.47
CA LYS A 122 -20.19 -7.44 17.95
C LYS A 122 -18.96 -7.61 18.87
N GLU A 123 -17.75 -7.73 18.34
CA GLU A 123 -16.71 -8.56 18.95
C GLU A 123 -15.32 -7.94 18.91
N ALA A 124 -14.89 -7.38 20.03
CA ALA A 124 -13.59 -7.79 20.59
C ALA A 124 -13.78 -8.78 21.77
N LEU A 125 -15.02 -9.25 22.01
CA LEU A 125 -15.51 -9.99 23.19
C LEU A 125 -15.40 -9.18 24.48
N THR A 126 -16.52 -8.86 25.13
CA THR A 126 -16.55 -8.53 26.56
C THR A 126 -16.00 -9.73 27.34
N PRO A 127 -14.98 -9.60 28.21
CA PRO A 127 -15.12 -10.21 29.52
C PRO A 127 -16.19 -9.40 30.24
N SER A 128 -17.21 -10.11 30.70
CA SER A 128 -18.20 -9.58 31.64
C SER A 128 -17.51 -8.76 32.72
N GLU A 129 -18.14 -7.65 33.06
CA GLU A 129 -18.14 -7.16 34.44
C GLU A 129 -18.17 -8.35 35.39
N GLU A 130 -17.07 -8.67 36.07
CA GLU A 130 -17.06 -9.38 37.35
C GLU A 130 -15.82 -8.93 38.15
N GLY A 131 -16.06 -8.15 39.21
CA GLY A 131 -15.10 -7.88 40.30
C GLY A 131 -14.72 -6.42 40.49
#